data_AF-A0A7T7V107-F1
#
_entry.id   AF-A0A7T7V107-F1
#
_cell.length_a   1.000
_cell.length_b   1.000
_cell.length_c   1.000
_cell.angle_alpha   90.00
_cell.angle_beta   90.00
_cell.angle_gamma   90.00
#
_symmetry.space_group_name_H-M   'P 1'
#
loop_
_entity.id
_entity.type
_entity.pdbx_description
1 polymer ?
#
loop_
_entity_poly.entity_id
_entity_poly.type
_entity_poly.pdbx_seq_one_letter_code
_entity_poly.pdbx_strand_id
1 'polypeptide(L)'
;MSIFKKIVNKLFNKDEEEEITSVRLGDQLKNADLDYKFAQLFTHSGGYFNYCADEAEALQALNSILKLEQVKSVFCCDEDLQSFLDVVKVPYTESLELVNDTAFISCEYLIAFDGRIMLSYNNIRHFPSSSLPEKIIIIANVSQIVANLNDAMMKVKRRGTLKNLTSISGNISKLDSPNPDNTKLFLLLLED
;
A
#
# COMPACT_ATOMS: atom_id res chain seq x y z
N MET A 1 8.21 30.54 2.80
CA MET A 1 6.78 30.42 3.17
C MET A 1 6.51 28.92 3.40
N SER A 2 6.75 28.28 4.54
CA SER A 2 6.42 28.52 5.97
C SER A 2 4.94 28.32 6.35
N ILE A 3 4.30 27.29 5.78
CA ILE A 3 2.95 26.85 6.17
C ILE A 3 3.00 25.48 6.88
N PHE A 4 3.88 24.56 6.45
CA PHE A 4 4.06 23.25 7.09
C PHE A 4 4.72 23.30 8.49
N LYS A 5 5.57 24.30 8.77
CA LYS A 5 6.31 24.38 10.04
C LYS A 5 5.45 24.86 11.22
N LYS A 6 4.31 25.51 10.96
CA LYS A 6 3.44 26.07 12.01
C LYS A 6 2.39 25.09 12.54
N ILE A 7 2.03 24.07 11.77
CA ILE A 7 1.04 23.07 12.19
C ILE A 7 1.68 22.06 13.16
N VAL A 8 2.97 21.75 12.97
CA VAL A 8 3.71 20.82 13.82
C VAL A 8 3.92 21.35 15.25
N ASN A 9 4.21 22.65 15.43
CA ASN A 9 4.52 23.19 16.76
C ASN A 9 3.31 23.44 17.67
N LYS A 10 2.08 23.41 17.15
CA LYS A 10 0.88 23.68 17.98
C LYS A 10 0.28 22.44 18.63
N LEU A 11 0.77 21.25 18.27
CA LEU A 11 0.36 19.96 18.84
C LEU A 11 1.21 19.52 20.05
N PHE A 12 2.32 20.19 20.36
CA PHE A 12 3.27 19.79 21.41
C PHE A 12 3.19 20.60 22.71
N ASN A 13 1.99 20.98 23.14
CA ASN A 13 1.78 21.48 24.51
C ASN A 13 0.75 20.60 25.21
N LYS A 14 1.25 19.71 26.10
CA LYS A 14 0.65 19.12 27.32
C LYS A 14 -0.86 18.80 27.26
N ASP A 15 -1.31 17.55 27.40
CA ASP A 15 -1.01 16.55 28.43
C ASP A 15 -1.51 15.14 27.94
N GLU A 16 -0.92 14.07 28.47
CA GLU A 16 -1.28 12.63 28.31
C GLU A 16 -0.97 11.97 26.95
N GLU A 17 0.11 11.18 26.92
CA GLU A 17 0.43 10.20 25.86
C GLU A 17 -0.60 9.05 25.87
N GLU A 18 -1.79 9.29 25.34
CA GLU A 18 -2.68 8.20 24.97
C GLU A 18 -2.31 7.67 23.58
N GLU A 19 -1.94 6.38 23.49
CA GLU A 19 -1.64 5.69 22.23
C GLU A 19 -2.72 5.98 21.17
N ILE A 20 -2.33 6.61 20.06
CA ILE A 20 -3.20 6.83 18.90
C ILE A 20 -3.40 5.49 18.20
N THR A 21 -4.44 4.76 18.60
CA THR A 21 -4.87 3.54 17.91
C THR A 21 -5.44 3.90 16.53
N SER A 22 -5.27 3.02 15.55
CA SER A 22 -5.84 3.20 14.20
C SER A 22 -7.35 3.44 14.24
N VAL A 23 -8.05 2.86 15.21
CA VAL A 23 -9.48 3.08 15.47
C VAL A 23 -9.77 4.54 15.83
N ARG A 24 -9.02 5.12 16.77
CA ARG A 24 -9.21 6.53 17.18
C ARG A 24 -8.89 7.51 16.05
N LEU A 25 -7.84 7.24 15.28
CA LEU A 25 -7.51 8.03 14.09
C LEU A 25 -8.61 7.93 13.03
N GLY A 26 -9.13 6.72 12.81
CA GLY A 26 -10.26 6.47 11.91
C GLY A 26 -11.52 7.26 12.30
N ASP A 27 -11.82 7.37 13.60
CA ASP A 27 -12.95 8.14 14.13
C ASP A 27 -12.78 9.65 13.95
N GLN A 28 -11.56 10.16 14.13
CA GLN A 28 -11.23 11.58 13.90
C GLN A 28 -11.38 11.95 12.42
N LEU A 29 -11.08 11.02 11.52
CA LEU A 29 -11.13 11.20 10.07
C LEU A 29 -12.48 10.78 9.46
N LYS A 30 -13.52 10.55 10.26
CA LYS A 30 -14.81 10.03 9.78
C LYS A 30 -15.48 10.87 8.68
N ASN A 31 -15.23 12.18 8.66
CA ASN A 31 -15.81 13.12 7.70
C ASN A 31 -14.80 13.55 6.62
N ALA A 32 -13.59 12.99 6.61
CA ALA A 32 -12.60 13.30 5.61
C ALA A 32 -12.87 12.50 4.32
N ASP A 33 -12.33 12.99 3.21
CA ASP A 33 -12.35 12.28 1.94
C ASP A 33 -11.64 10.91 2.07
N LEU A 34 -12.14 9.92 1.32
CA LEU A 34 -11.71 8.52 1.49
C LEU A 34 -10.23 8.32 1.19
N ASP A 35 -9.71 9.02 0.19
CA ASP A 35 -8.31 9.03 -0.21
C ASP A 35 -7.40 9.59 0.88
N TYR A 36 -7.76 10.76 1.44
CA TYR A 36 -7.04 11.36 2.56
C TYR A 36 -7.08 10.45 3.78
N LYS A 37 -8.26 9.91 4.12
CA LYS A 37 -8.42 9.00 5.26
C LYS A 37 -7.56 7.75 5.10
N PHE A 38 -7.59 7.13 3.92
CA PHE A 38 -6.76 5.98 3.61
C PHE A 38 -5.28 6.30 3.73
N ALA A 39 -4.81 7.40 3.12
CA ALA A 39 -3.41 7.80 3.15
C ALA A 39 -2.89 7.99 4.58
N GLN A 40 -3.68 8.63 5.46
CA GLN A 40 -3.33 8.80 6.87
C GLN A 40 -3.20 7.46 7.60
N LEU A 41 -4.20 6.57 7.45
CA LEU A 41 -4.20 5.27 8.15
C LEU A 41 -3.13 4.31 7.61
N PHE A 42 -2.92 4.29 6.30
CA PHE A 42 -1.87 3.51 5.67
C PHE A 42 -0.48 3.97 6.15
N THR A 43 -0.24 5.28 6.17
CA THR A 43 1.02 5.85 6.68
C THR A 43 1.19 5.57 8.18
N HIS A 44 0.12 5.71 8.97
CA HIS A 44 0.13 5.39 10.41
C HIS A 44 0.44 3.92 10.67
N SER A 45 0.06 3.03 9.75
CA SER A 45 0.41 1.61 9.82
C SER A 45 1.88 1.32 9.46
N GLY A 46 2.67 2.31 9.05
CA GLY A 46 4.07 2.14 8.64
C GLY A 46 4.28 2.00 7.14
N GLY A 47 3.25 2.24 6.33
CA GLY A 47 3.36 2.28 4.87
C GLY A 47 4.01 3.56 4.34
N TYR A 48 4.67 3.46 3.19
CA TYR A 48 5.24 4.60 2.45
C TYR A 48 4.32 4.98 1.30
N PHE A 49 3.79 6.20 1.32
CA PHE A 49 2.74 6.64 0.40
C PHE A 49 3.26 7.70 -0.59
N ASN A 50 2.97 7.50 -1.87
CA ASN A 50 3.23 8.44 -2.96
C ASN A 50 1.97 8.60 -3.81
N TYR A 51 1.46 9.83 -3.90
CA TYR A 51 0.41 10.19 -4.86
C TYR A 51 1.05 10.58 -6.20
N CYS A 52 0.49 10.10 -7.30
CA CYS A 52 0.98 10.29 -8.66
C CYS A 52 -0.15 10.83 -9.54
N ALA A 53 0.08 11.97 -10.19
CA ALA A 53 -0.92 12.56 -11.07
C ALA A 53 -1.11 11.76 -12.36
N ASP A 54 -0.09 11.02 -12.79
CA ASP A 54 -0.11 10.18 -13.99
C ASP A 54 0.91 9.02 -13.89
N GLU A 55 0.91 8.17 -14.92
CA GLU A 55 1.84 7.03 -15.03
C GLU A 55 3.31 7.46 -15.11
N ALA A 56 3.62 8.64 -15.64
CA ALA A 56 4.99 9.12 -15.74
C ALA A 56 5.54 9.47 -14.35
N GLU A 57 4.75 10.11 -13.50
CA GLU A 57 5.09 10.32 -12.10
C GLU A 57 5.20 9.00 -11.32
N ALA A 58 4.30 8.05 -11.57
CA ALA A 58 4.37 6.72 -10.96
C ALA A 58 5.66 5.98 -11.35
N LEU A 59 6.06 6.04 -12.63
CA LEU A 59 7.32 5.47 -13.12
C LEU A 59 8.55 6.13 -12.48
N GLN A 60 8.53 7.46 -12.30
CA GLN A 60 9.60 8.19 -11.62
C GLN A 60 9.72 7.81 -10.15
N ALA A 61 8.58 7.68 -9.46
CA ALA A 61 8.52 7.25 -8.06
C ALA A 61 9.04 5.81 -7.92
N LEU A 62 8.57 4.89 -8.78
CA LEU A 62 9.04 3.51 -8.85
C LEU A 62 10.57 3.45 -9.01
N ASN A 63 11.13 4.14 -10.01
CA ASN A 63 12.57 4.18 -10.26
C ASN A 63 13.36 4.71 -9.04
N SER A 64 12.80 5.69 -8.32
CA SER A 64 13.41 6.24 -7.12
C SER A 64 13.43 5.21 -5.99
N ILE A 65 12.31 4.51 -5.75
CA ILE A 65 12.22 3.44 -4.75
C ILE A 65 13.20 2.32 -5.08
N LEU A 66 13.21 1.83 -6.33
CA LEU A 66 14.07 0.74 -6.78
C LEU A 66 15.56 1.03 -6.51
N LYS A 67 16.00 2.29 -6.74
CA LYS A 67 17.38 2.72 -6.47
C LYS A 67 17.68 2.86 -4.98
N LEU A 68 16.79 3.52 -4.23
CA LEU A 68 16.98 3.76 -2.79
C LEU A 68 17.03 2.45 -2.00
N GLU A 69 16.15 1.50 -2.35
CA GLU A 69 16.05 0.20 -1.71
C GLU A 69 16.98 -0.86 -2.33
N GLN A 70 17.84 -0.45 -3.28
CA GLN A 70 18.84 -1.27 -3.96
C GLN A 70 18.25 -2.58 -4.49
N VAL A 71 17.08 -2.48 -5.12
CA VAL A 71 16.30 -3.63 -5.63
C VAL A 71 17.08 -4.34 -6.72
N LYS A 72 17.17 -5.67 -6.63
CA LYS A 72 17.93 -6.51 -7.56
C LYS A 72 17.06 -7.33 -8.47
N SER A 73 15.95 -7.86 -7.97
CA SER A 73 15.03 -8.69 -8.77
C SER A 73 13.61 -8.60 -8.21
N VAL A 74 12.65 -8.45 -9.12
CA VAL A 74 11.26 -8.21 -8.78
C VAL A 74 10.39 -9.41 -9.12
N PHE A 75 9.54 -9.83 -8.19
CA PHE A 75 8.37 -10.65 -8.52
C PHE A 75 7.29 -9.74 -9.12
N CYS A 76 6.87 -10.01 -10.35
CA CYS A 76 5.81 -9.24 -11.03
C CYS A 76 5.03 -10.16 -11.98
N CYS A 77 3.80 -10.50 -11.60
CA CYS A 77 2.96 -11.41 -12.38
C CYS A 77 1.91 -10.70 -13.26
N ASP A 78 1.92 -9.36 -13.28
CA ASP A 78 0.97 -8.50 -13.99
C ASP A 78 1.68 -7.89 -15.21
N GLU A 79 1.19 -8.19 -16.42
CA GLU A 79 1.84 -7.82 -17.68
C GLU A 79 1.93 -6.30 -17.88
N ASP A 80 0.92 -5.54 -17.42
CA ASP A 80 0.92 -4.08 -17.54
C ASP A 80 2.02 -3.49 -16.64
N LEU A 81 2.25 -4.08 -15.46
CA LEU A 81 3.30 -3.64 -14.53
C LEU A 81 4.70 -4.05 -14.98
N GLN A 82 4.83 -5.14 -15.74
CA GLN A 82 6.10 -5.52 -16.36
C GLN A 82 6.61 -4.43 -17.32
N SER A 83 5.71 -3.72 -18.00
CA SER A 83 6.10 -2.61 -18.88
C SER A 83 6.82 -1.48 -18.14
N PHE A 84 6.45 -1.18 -16.88
CA PHE A 84 7.17 -0.22 -16.04
C PHE A 84 8.58 -0.72 -15.72
N LEU A 85 8.70 -2.01 -15.40
CA LEU A 85 9.98 -2.65 -15.06
C LEU A 85 10.94 -2.70 -16.26
N ASP A 86 10.42 -2.91 -17.46
CA ASP A 86 11.19 -2.86 -18.71
C ASP A 86 11.77 -1.46 -18.96
N VAL A 87 10.99 -0.40 -18.70
CA VAL A 87 11.45 0.98 -18.88
C VAL A 87 12.55 1.35 -17.88
N VAL A 88 12.41 0.95 -16.61
CA VAL A 88 13.43 1.19 -15.58
C VAL A 88 14.57 0.16 -15.59
N LYS A 89 14.47 -0.87 -16.45
CA LYS A 89 15.47 -1.92 -16.69
C LYS A 89 15.83 -2.72 -15.44
N VAL A 90 14.83 -3.09 -14.64
CA VAL A 90 15.00 -3.97 -13.48
C VAL A 90 14.51 -5.37 -13.83
N PRO A 91 15.32 -6.42 -13.59
CA PRO A 91 14.92 -7.78 -13.95
C PRO A 91 13.78 -8.28 -13.06
N TYR A 92 12.89 -9.07 -13.65
CA TYR A 92 11.74 -9.63 -12.95
C TYR A 92 11.47 -11.09 -13.34
N THR A 93 10.67 -11.75 -12.52
CA THR A 93 10.12 -13.08 -12.77
C THR A 93 8.61 -13.05 -12.65
N GLU A 94 7.92 -13.81 -13.51
CA GLU A 94 6.46 -13.94 -13.48
C GLU A 94 5.94 -14.75 -12.29
N SER A 95 6.75 -15.71 -11.83
CA SER A 95 6.51 -16.51 -10.64
C SER A 95 7.38 -16.01 -9.49
N LEU A 96 6.91 -16.19 -8.26
CA LEU A 96 7.68 -15.87 -7.08
C LEU A 96 8.82 -16.89 -6.93
N GLU A 97 10.05 -16.37 -6.91
CA GLU A 97 11.30 -17.13 -6.82
C GLU A 97 12.18 -16.61 -5.68
N LEU A 98 13.09 -17.46 -5.19
CA LEU A 98 14.00 -17.12 -4.09
C LEU A 98 14.95 -15.94 -4.41
N VAL A 99 15.15 -15.64 -5.69
CA VAL A 99 16.00 -14.53 -6.13
C VAL A 99 15.30 -13.18 -5.98
N ASN A 100 13.95 -13.16 -5.93
CA ASN A 100 13.20 -11.92 -5.85
C ASN A 100 13.35 -11.30 -4.46
N ASP A 101 13.88 -10.08 -4.40
CA ASP A 101 14.03 -9.32 -3.17
C ASP A 101 12.92 -8.29 -2.99
N THR A 102 12.06 -8.11 -4.01
CA THR A 102 10.95 -7.16 -4.03
C THR A 102 9.75 -7.74 -4.79
N ALA A 103 8.53 -7.42 -4.40
CA ALA A 103 7.33 -7.64 -5.21
C ALA A 103 6.83 -6.30 -5.76
N PHE A 104 6.48 -6.26 -7.05
CA PHE A 104 5.75 -5.14 -7.66
C PHE A 104 4.43 -5.67 -8.19
N ILE A 105 3.33 -5.29 -7.55
CA ILE A 105 2.01 -5.89 -7.79
C ILE A 105 0.91 -4.83 -7.76
N SER A 106 -0.20 -5.12 -8.43
CA SER A 106 -1.46 -4.39 -8.31
C SER A 106 -2.23 -4.84 -7.05
N CYS A 107 -3.37 -4.19 -6.77
CA CYS A 107 -4.29 -4.65 -5.72
C CYS A 107 -5.74 -4.68 -6.22
N GLU A 108 -6.64 -5.29 -5.45
CA GLU A 108 -8.07 -5.22 -5.73
C GLU A 108 -8.68 -3.91 -5.21
N TYR A 109 -8.45 -3.62 -3.93
CA TYR A 109 -9.04 -2.47 -3.23
C TYR A 109 -8.14 -1.94 -2.11
N LEU A 110 -8.26 -0.64 -1.86
CA LEU A 110 -7.64 0.07 -0.74
C LEU A 110 -8.71 0.39 0.30
N ILE A 111 -8.57 -0.08 1.53
CA ILE A 111 -9.61 -0.01 2.56
C ILE A 111 -9.35 1.18 3.48
N ALA A 112 -10.13 2.26 3.32
CA ALA A 112 -9.97 3.50 4.07
C ALA A 112 -10.33 3.37 5.56
N PHE A 113 -11.01 2.30 5.99
CA PHE A 113 -11.36 2.11 7.40
C PHE A 113 -10.13 1.90 8.28
N ASP A 114 -9.15 1.13 7.80
CA ASP A 114 -8.00 0.65 8.57
C ASP A 114 -6.67 0.74 7.81
N GLY A 115 -6.67 1.31 6.59
CA GLY A 115 -5.46 1.48 5.79
C GLY A 115 -4.92 0.18 5.20
N ARG A 116 -5.74 -0.89 5.12
CA ARG A 116 -5.31 -2.18 4.56
C ARG A 116 -5.47 -2.23 3.04
N ILE A 117 -4.65 -3.06 2.40
CA ILE A 117 -4.69 -3.32 0.95
C ILE A 117 -5.22 -4.73 0.74
N MET A 118 -6.31 -4.86 -0.01
CA MET A 118 -6.91 -6.14 -0.38
C MET A 118 -6.24 -6.70 -1.63
N LEU A 119 -5.84 -7.96 -1.56
CA LEU A 119 -5.25 -8.72 -2.65
C LEU A 119 -6.10 -9.95 -2.97
N SER A 120 -5.93 -10.47 -4.17
CA SER A 120 -6.52 -11.73 -4.62
C SER A 120 -5.50 -12.61 -5.36
N TYR A 121 -5.98 -13.76 -5.86
CA TYR A 121 -5.23 -14.58 -6.81
C TYR A 121 -4.69 -13.78 -8.01
N ASN A 122 -5.37 -12.72 -8.46
CA ASN A 122 -4.91 -11.95 -9.61
C ASN A 122 -3.61 -11.18 -9.31
N ASN A 123 -3.41 -10.77 -8.06
CA ASN A 123 -2.26 -9.95 -7.67
C ASN A 123 -1.05 -10.80 -7.23
N ILE A 124 -1.29 -11.94 -6.58
CA ILE A 124 -0.22 -12.77 -5.97
C ILE A 124 -0.32 -14.27 -6.31
N ARG A 125 -1.16 -14.63 -7.29
CA ARG A 125 -1.39 -16.02 -7.71
C ARG A 125 -1.79 -16.91 -6.52
N HIS A 126 -1.12 -18.05 -6.35
CA HIS A 126 -1.39 -18.99 -5.27
C HIS A 126 -0.44 -18.78 -4.07
N PHE A 127 0.42 -17.78 -4.12
CA PHE A 127 1.38 -17.51 -3.06
C PHE A 127 0.67 -16.89 -1.85
N PRO A 128 0.93 -17.37 -0.63
CA PRO A 128 0.43 -16.69 0.56
C PRO A 128 1.09 -15.31 0.68
N SER A 129 0.37 -14.31 1.19
CA SER A 129 0.93 -12.96 1.37
C SER A 129 2.18 -12.95 2.27
N SER A 130 2.30 -13.91 3.18
CA SER A 130 3.46 -14.09 4.05
C SER A 130 4.72 -14.62 3.34
N SER A 131 4.62 -15.09 2.09
CA SER A 131 5.80 -15.48 1.30
C SER A 131 6.30 -14.37 0.39
N LEU A 132 5.59 -13.24 0.29
CA LEU A 132 6.06 -12.11 -0.48
C LEU A 132 7.40 -11.59 0.10
N PRO A 133 8.28 -11.01 -0.74
CA PRO A 133 9.52 -10.42 -0.25
C PRO A 133 9.26 -9.29 0.76
N GLU A 134 10.25 -9.00 1.60
CA GLU A 134 10.19 -7.93 2.61
C GLU A 134 10.02 -6.53 2.00
N LYS A 135 10.17 -6.36 0.69
CA LYS A 135 9.88 -5.11 -0.01
C LYS A 135 8.69 -5.35 -0.93
N ILE A 136 7.59 -4.63 -0.70
CA ILE A 136 6.39 -4.73 -1.53
C ILE A 136 6.07 -3.34 -2.04
N ILE A 137 5.99 -3.19 -3.36
CA ILE A 137 5.57 -1.99 -4.05
C ILE A 137 4.20 -2.27 -4.66
N ILE A 138 3.20 -1.51 -4.24
CA ILE A 138 1.84 -1.55 -4.78
C ILE A 138 1.65 -0.36 -5.69
N ILE A 139 1.00 -0.59 -6.83
CA ILE A 139 0.44 0.47 -7.67
C ILE A 139 -1.08 0.28 -7.74
N ALA A 140 -1.82 1.37 -7.56
CA ALA A 140 -3.27 1.37 -7.49
C ALA A 140 -3.84 2.71 -7.93
N ASN A 141 -5.15 2.75 -8.18
CA ASN A 141 -5.87 3.98 -8.53
C ASN A 141 -6.76 4.48 -7.38
N VAL A 142 -7.07 5.78 -7.37
CA VAL A 142 -7.99 6.40 -6.42
C VAL A 142 -9.37 5.73 -6.45
N SER A 143 -9.87 5.33 -7.62
CA SER A 143 -11.16 4.62 -7.75
C SER A 143 -11.22 3.26 -7.04
N GLN A 144 -10.06 2.68 -6.69
CA GLN A 144 -9.96 1.44 -5.94
C GLN A 144 -10.13 1.63 -4.43
N ILE A 145 -10.23 2.87 -3.95
CA ILE A 145 -10.47 3.16 -2.55
C ILE A 145 -11.93 2.87 -2.19
N VAL A 146 -12.13 2.16 -1.08
CA VAL A 146 -13.43 1.81 -0.52
C VAL A 146 -13.48 2.14 0.95
N ALA A 147 -14.68 2.44 1.46
CA ALA A 147 -14.82 2.89 2.83
C ALA A 147 -14.46 1.80 3.85
N ASN A 148 -14.77 0.53 3.58
CA ASN A 148 -14.55 -0.59 4.50
C ASN A 148 -14.50 -1.95 3.75
N LEU A 149 -14.21 -3.02 4.51
CA LEU A 149 -14.14 -4.39 3.99
C LEU A 149 -15.47 -4.89 3.39
N ASN A 150 -16.62 -4.53 3.97
CA ASN A 150 -17.91 -4.98 3.44
C ASN A 150 -18.16 -4.42 2.03
N ASP A 151 -17.83 -3.14 1.82
CA ASP A 151 -17.93 -2.51 0.50
C ASP A 151 -16.98 -3.15 -0.51
N ALA A 152 -15.74 -3.47 -0.10
CA ALA A 152 -14.79 -4.23 -0.91
C ALA A 152 -15.40 -5.57 -1.34
N MET A 153 -15.89 -6.35 -0.37
CA MET A 153 -16.49 -7.67 -0.62
C MET A 153 -17.74 -7.60 -1.50
N MET A 154 -18.55 -6.54 -1.37
CA MET A 154 -19.69 -6.30 -2.25
C MET A 154 -19.25 -6.02 -3.68
N LYS A 155 -18.22 -5.18 -3.89
CA LYS A 155 -17.66 -4.92 -5.22
C LYS A 155 -17.05 -6.20 -5.82
N VAL A 156 -16.31 -6.99 -5.04
CA VAL A 156 -15.80 -8.30 -5.46
C VAL A 156 -16.93 -9.20 -5.96
N LYS A 157 -17.99 -9.40 -5.15
CA LYS A 157 -19.14 -10.24 -5.52
C LYS A 157 -19.80 -9.79 -6.83
N ARG A 158 -19.82 -8.49 -7.13
CA ARG A 158 -20.39 -7.93 -8.37
C ARG A 158 -19.51 -8.17 -9.60
N ARG A 159 -18.17 -8.13 -9.45
CA ARG A 159 -17.22 -8.40 -10.54
C ARG A 159 -17.09 -9.89 -10.87
N GLY A 160 -17.48 -10.75 -9.93
CA GLY A 160 -17.34 -12.20 -10.00
C GLY A 160 -16.53 -12.72 -8.81
N THR A 161 -16.71 -13.99 -8.44
CA THR A 161 -16.03 -14.56 -7.26
C THR A 161 -14.52 -14.62 -7.49
N LEU A 162 -13.80 -13.61 -6.97
CA LEU A 162 -12.36 -13.65 -6.82
C LEU A 162 -11.97 -14.73 -5.80
N LYS A 163 -10.84 -15.40 -6.06
CA LYS A 163 -10.30 -16.45 -5.21
C LYS A 163 -9.13 -15.91 -4.40
N ASN A 164 -8.85 -16.56 -3.27
CA ASN A 164 -7.70 -16.29 -2.41
C ASN A 164 -7.60 -14.83 -1.96
N LEU A 165 -8.71 -14.28 -1.45
CA LEU A 165 -8.72 -12.94 -0.89
C LEU A 165 -7.87 -12.89 0.39
N THR A 166 -6.98 -11.91 0.48
CA THR A 166 -6.17 -11.61 1.66
C THR A 166 -5.99 -10.10 1.79
N SER A 167 -5.51 -9.64 2.94
CA SER A 167 -5.24 -8.22 3.16
C SER A 167 -3.90 -8.00 3.86
N ILE A 168 -3.10 -7.08 3.34
CA ILE A 168 -1.81 -6.66 3.93
C ILE A 168 -1.91 -5.24 4.50
N SER A 169 -1.01 -4.90 5.43
CA SER A 169 -0.87 -3.58 6.06
C SER A 169 0.61 -3.26 6.27
N GLY A 170 0.91 -2.02 6.65
CA GLY A 170 2.24 -1.67 7.08
C GLY A 170 2.66 -2.39 8.38
N ASN A 171 3.95 -2.38 8.67
CA ASN A 171 4.59 -3.14 9.74
C ASN A 171 4.31 -2.68 11.18
N ILE A 172 3.65 -1.53 11.38
CA ILE A 172 3.27 -1.00 12.70
C ILE A 172 1.86 -1.44 13.11
N SER A 173 1.11 -2.13 12.24
CA SER A 173 -0.22 -2.63 12.56
C SER A 173 -0.16 -3.70 13.67
N LYS A 174 -0.41 -3.29 14.92
CA LYS A 174 -0.44 -4.14 16.12
C LYS A 174 -1.52 -5.22 16.13
N LEU A 175 -2.31 -5.38 15.07
CA LEU A 175 -3.50 -6.23 15.09
C LEU A 175 -3.20 -7.73 14.86
N ASP A 176 -2.10 -8.11 14.20
CA ASP A 176 -1.94 -9.50 13.74
C ASP A 176 -0.54 -10.15 13.90
N SER A 177 0.50 -9.53 14.49
CA SER A 177 1.81 -10.21 14.63
C SER A 177 2.70 -9.71 15.79
N PRO A 178 3.20 -10.60 16.68
CA PRO A 178 4.12 -10.26 17.77
C PRO A 178 5.60 -10.14 17.35
N ASN A 179 5.91 -10.26 16.05
CA ASN A 179 7.24 -10.04 15.51
C ASN A 179 7.22 -8.76 14.67
N PRO A 180 8.23 -7.87 14.75
CA PRO A 180 8.35 -6.76 13.82
C PRO A 180 8.56 -7.37 12.44
N ASP A 181 7.51 -7.33 11.62
CA ASP A 181 7.60 -7.67 10.23
C ASP A 181 8.47 -6.58 9.59
N ASN A 182 9.69 -6.91 9.17
CA ASN A 182 10.59 -5.93 8.53
C ASN A 182 10.09 -5.52 7.13
N THR A 183 8.89 -5.96 6.75
CA THR A 183 8.23 -5.62 5.50
C THR A 183 8.07 -4.11 5.34
N LYS A 184 8.65 -3.58 4.26
CA LYS A 184 8.43 -2.23 3.75
C LYS A 184 7.36 -2.28 2.67
N LEU A 185 6.25 -1.60 2.94
CA LEU A 185 5.13 -1.51 2.01
C LEU A 185 5.05 -0.11 1.41
N PHE A 186 5.31 -0.02 0.10
CA PHE A 186 5.22 1.21 -0.68
C PHE A 186 3.92 1.21 -1.49
N LEU A 187 3.28 2.36 -1.61
CA LEU A 187 2.10 2.55 -2.45
C LEU A 187 2.28 3.74 -3.38
N LEU A 188 2.13 3.50 -4.67
CA LEU A 188 1.99 4.48 -5.74
C LEU A 188 0.51 4.59 -6.09
N LEU A 189 -0.13 5.70 -5.70
CA LEU A 189 -1.57 5.93 -5.93
C LEU A 189 -1.75 6.89 -7.11
N LEU A 190 -2.34 6.39 -8.20
CA LEU A 190 -2.63 7.15 -9.41
C LEU A 190 -4.01 7.79 -9.34
N GLU A 191 -4.10 9.00 -9.87
CA GLU A 191 -5.37 9.68 -10.15
C GLU A 191 -6.02 9.10 -11.42
N ASP A 192 -7.34 8.82 -11.38
CA ASP A 192 -8.14 8.25 -12.47
C ASP A 192 -9.56 8.83 -12.58
#